data_AF-A0A9P6KX91-F1
#
_entry.id   AF-A0A9P6KX91-F1
#
_cell.length_a   1.000
_cell.length_b   1.000
_cell.length_c   1.000
_cell.angle_alpha   90.00
_cell.angle_beta   90.00
_cell.angle_gamma   90.00
#
_symmetry.space_group_name_H-M   'P 1'
#
loop_
_entity.id
_entity.type
_entity.pdbx_description
1 polymer ?
#
loop_
_entity_poly.entity_id
_entity_poly.type
_entity_poly.pdbx_seq_one_letter_code
_entity_poly.pdbx_strand_id
1 'polypeptide(L)'
;MNYLKLNYRENMIKAINEYSLSLINFYIFVLVLEPEIYKKIDDEVRQTLVHNGIHLQPSCKERLYLQCNELSRGLVNVEYRSEMMLVKPLDDFMKTSLVHKRRAAILKSQKEDKTHFWLIKKFCGEKYNIAGEIDVSILTDAQKSLCTTKHYTKSCTKAYLTKMFLLRTRRYG
;
A
#
# COMPACT_ATOMS: atom_id res chain seq x y z
N MET A 1 -32.94 3.50 8.69
CA MET A 1 -32.50 2.39 7.80
C MET A 1 -31.04 2.57 7.31
N ASN A 2 -30.08 2.96 8.17
CA ASN A 2 -28.71 3.35 7.73
C ASN A 2 -27.54 2.63 8.42
N TYR A 3 -27.71 2.07 9.63
CA TYR A 3 -26.61 1.42 10.36
C TYR A 3 -26.23 0.04 9.78
N LEU A 4 -27.20 -0.77 9.35
CA LEU A 4 -26.95 -2.08 8.76
C LEU A 4 -26.17 -2.01 7.43
N LYS A 5 -26.42 -0.98 6.61
CA LYS A 5 -25.71 -0.75 5.34
C LYS A 5 -24.25 -0.29 5.53
N LEU A 6 -23.97 0.48 6.59
CA LEU A 6 -22.62 0.91 6.94
C LEU A 6 -21.78 -0.28 7.43
N ASN A 7 -22.32 -1.06 8.38
CA ASN A 7 -21.66 -2.27 8.88
C ASN A 7 -21.41 -3.30 7.78
N TYR A 8 -22.35 -3.48 6.84
CA TYR A 8 -22.18 -4.39 5.71
C TYR A 8 -21.00 -4.00 4.79
N ARG A 9 -20.85 -2.71 4.48
CA ARG A 9 -19.74 -2.22 3.64
C ARG A 9 -18.39 -2.36 4.32
N GLU A 10 -18.31 -2.08 5.62
CA GLU A 10 -17.08 -2.27 6.40
C GLU A 10 -16.70 -3.76 6.49
N ASN A 11 -17.67 -4.63 6.69
CA ASN A 11 -17.45 -6.08 6.74
C ASN A 11 -17.03 -6.65 5.38
N MET A 12 -17.56 -6.13 4.27
CA MET A 12 -17.12 -6.52 2.92
C MET A 12 -15.67 -6.11 2.63
N ILE A 13 -15.28 -4.87 2.98
CA ILE A 13 -13.90 -4.40 2.77
C ILE A 13 -12.92 -5.25 3.59
N LYS A 14 -13.28 -5.59 4.84
CA LYS A 14 -12.50 -6.51 5.68
C LYS A 14 -12.38 -7.91 5.05
N ALA A 15 -13.48 -8.51 4.60
CA ALA A 15 -13.46 -9.82 3.97
C ALA A 15 -12.59 -9.84 2.68
N ILE A 16 -12.72 -8.81 1.84
CA ILE A 16 -11.92 -8.65 0.62
C ILE A 16 -10.44 -8.51 0.97
N ASN A 17 -10.11 -7.71 1.98
CA ASN A 17 -8.75 -7.58 2.49
C ASN A 17 -8.18 -8.91 2.94
N GLU A 18 -8.88 -9.63 3.82
CA GLU A 18 -8.41 -10.90 4.37
C GLU A 18 -8.13 -11.93 3.26
N TYR A 19 -9.06 -12.05 2.32
CA TYR A 19 -8.89 -12.92 1.16
C TYR A 19 -7.71 -12.50 0.28
N SER A 20 -7.62 -11.22 -0.07
CA SER A 20 -6.56 -10.69 -0.93
C SER A 20 -5.18 -10.85 -0.28
N LEU A 21 -5.09 -10.59 1.03
CA LEU A 21 -3.86 -10.78 1.80
C LEU A 21 -3.42 -12.24 1.79
N SER A 22 -4.35 -13.16 2.01
CA SER A 22 -4.08 -14.61 1.96
C SER A 22 -3.45 -15.02 0.63
N LEU A 23 -4.07 -14.61 -0.48
CA LEU A 23 -3.57 -14.87 -1.84
C LEU A 23 -2.19 -14.26 -2.07
N ILE A 24 -1.99 -13.00 -1.69
CA ILE A 24 -0.72 -12.32 -1.89
C ILE A 24 0.40 -13.02 -1.12
N ASN A 25 0.21 -13.41 0.15
CA ASN A 25 1.29 -14.13 0.83
C ASN A 25 1.55 -15.54 0.27
N PHE A 26 0.59 -16.16 -0.41
CA PHE A 26 0.87 -17.41 -1.12
C PHE A 26 1.69 -17.17 -2.39
N TYR A 27 1.27 -16.23 -3.24
CA TYR A 27 1.86 -16.07 -4.57
C TYR A 27 3.17 -15.29 -4.59
N ILE A 28 3.46 -14.48 -3.56
CA ILE A 28 4.63 -13.58 -3.56
C ILE A 28 5.98 -14.30 -3.65
N PHE A 29 6.08 -15.53 -3.17
CA PHE A 29 7.30 -16.36 -3.26
C PHE A 29 7.29 -17.36 -4.41
N VAL A 30 6.11 -17.60 -4.98
CA VAL A 30 5.93 -18.56 -6.09
C VAL A 30 6.15 -17.85 -7.42
N LEU A 31 5.68 -16.60 -7.54
CA LEU A 31 5.76 -15.82 -8.76
C LEU A 31 6.84 -14.74 -8.65
N VAL A 32 7.61 -14.58 -9.72
CA VAL A 32 8.55 -13.45 -9.86
C VAL A 32 7.74 -12.23 -10.29
N LEU A 33 7.25 -11.48 -9.30
CA LEU A 33 6.42 -10.30 -9.52
C LEU A 33 7.25 -9.01 -9.42
N GLU A 34 7.09 -8.16 -10.44
CA GLU A 34 7.66 -6.82 -10.48
C GLU A 34 6.78 -5.78 -9.76
N PRO A 35 7.36 -4.65 -9.30
CA PRO A 35 6.65 -3.64 -8.52
C PRO A 35 5.46 -3.03 -9.28
N GLU A 36 5.57 -2.92 -10.61
CA GLU A 36 4.49 -2.43 -11.46
C GLU A 36 3.24 -3.32 -11.43
N ILE A 37 3.42 -4.63 -11.26
CA ILE A 37 2.31 -5.59 -11.22
C ILE A 37 1.49 -5.38 -9.94
N TYR A 38 2.13 -5.19 -8.79
CA TYR A 38 1.43 -4.90 -7.54
C TYR A 38 0.59 -3.63 -7.63
N LYS A 39 1.12 -2.60 -8.30
CA LYS A 39 0.39 -1.35 -8.55
C LYS A 39 -0.82 -1.56 -9.46
N LYS A 40 -0.69 -2.36 -10.53
CA LYS A 40 -1.81 -2.72 -11.41
C LYS A 40 -2.91 -3.46 -10.66
N ILE A 41 -2.53 -4.45 -9.83
CA ILE A 41 -3.48 -5.19 -9.00
C ILE A 41 -4.24 -4.23 -8.07
N ASP A 42 -3.53 -3.33 -7.39
CA ASP A 42 -4.17 -2.35 -6.51
C ASP A 42 -5.10 -1.38 -7.27
N ASP A 43 -4.72 -1.00 -8.50
CA ASP A 43 -5.56 -0.17 -9.37
C ASP A 43 -6.83 -0.89 -9.82
N GLU A 44 -6.74 -2.17 -10.21
CA GLU A 44 -7.88 -3.01 -10.61
C GLU A 44 -8.83 -3.30 -9.44
N VAL A 45 -8.30 -3.61 -8.26
CA VAL A 45 -9.09 -3.78 -7.03
C VAL A 45 -9.89 -2.51 -6.76
N ARG A 46 -9.26 -1.35 -6.88
CA ARG A 46 -9.93 -0.05 -6.66
C ARG A 46 -10.99 0.22 -7.71
N GLN A 47 -10.73 -0.06 -8.98
CA GLN A 47 -11.72 0.09 -10.06
C GLN A 47 -12.93 -0.82 -9.82
N THR A 48 -12.70 -2.05 -9.41
CA THR A 48 -13.75 -3.02 -9.08
C THR A 48 -14.61 -2.56 -7.90
N LEU A 49 -13.98 -2.00 -6.86
CA LEU A 49 -14.70 -1.44 -5.70
C LEU A 49 -15.56 -0.21 -6.08
N VAL A 50 -15.10 0.60 -7.04
CA VAL A 50 -15.85 1.75 -7.56
C VAL A 50 -17.00 1.29 -8.44
N HIS A 51 -16.76 0.34 -9.35
CA HIS A 51 -17.77 -0.22 -10.25
C HIS A 51 -18.94 -0.83 -9.48
N ASN A 52 -18.65 -1.57 -8.40
CA ASN A 52 -19.68 -2.15 -7.54
C ASN A 52 -20.33 -1.16 -6.56
N GLY A 53 -19.99 0.13 -6.64
CA GLY A 53 -20.53 1.18 -5.78
C GLY A 53 -20.18 1.01 -4.30
N ILE A 54 -19.22 0.12 -3.95
CA ILE A 54 -18.71 -0.08 -2.60
C ILE A 54 -17.92 1.16 -2.18
N HIS A 55 -17.10 1.71 -3.08
CA HIS A 55 -16.33 2.94 -2.92
C HIS A 55 -16.82 4.06 -3.87
N LEU A 56 -16.95 5.28 -3.36
CA LEU A 56 -17.44 6.44 -4.13
C LEU A 56 -16.27 7.32 -4.57
N GLN A 57 -16.22 7.63 -5.87
CA GLN A 57 -15.07 8.20 -6.58
C GLN A 57 -14.61 9.64 -6.21
N PRO A 58 -15.34 10.53 -5.48
CA PRO A 58 -14.73 11.78 -4.99
C PRO A 58 -13.93 11.59 -3.68
N SER A 59 -13.87 10.37 -3.13
CA SER A 59 -13.11 10.05 -1.93
C SER A 59 -11.63 9.95 -2.26
N CYS A 60 -10.79 10.71 -1.56
CA CYS A 60 -9.34 10.68 -1.71
C CYS A 60 -8.82 9.23 -1.69
N LYS A 61 -7.98 8.84 -2.67
CA LYS A 61 -7.36 7.50 -2.75
C LYS A 61 -6.72 7.11 -1.41
N GLU A 62 -6.14 8.07 -0.71
CA GLU A 62 -5.50 7.84 0.59
C GLU A 62 -6.50 7.37 1.66
N ARG A 63 -7.76 7.86 1.64
CA ARG A 63 -8.79 7.49 2.61
C ARG A 63 -9.24 6.03 2.47
N LEU A 64 -8.93 5.38 1.35
CA LEU A 64 -9.16 3.94 1.21
C LEU A 64 -8.15 3.14 2.06
N TYR A 65 -6.91 3.62 2.14
CA TYR A 65 -5.77 2.89 2.72
C TYR A 65 -5.39 3.28 4.15
N LEU A 66 -5.89 4.39 4.67
CA LEU A 66 -5.73 4.72 6.09
C LEU A 66 -6.47 3.69 6.97
N GLN A 67 -6.13 3.66 8.27
CA GLN A 67 -6.80 2.80 9.24
C GLN A 67 -8.17 3.38 9.65
N CYS A 68 -9.18 2.53 9.87
CA CYS A 68 -10.55 2.97 10.20
C CYS A 68 -10.63 3.97 11.38
N ASN A 69 -9.69 3.89 12.33
CA ASN A 69 -9.56 4.82 13.46
C ASN A 69 -9.32 6.29 13.02
N GLU A 70 -8.87 6.50 11.78
CA GLU A 70 -8.51 7.79 11.19
C GLU A 70 -9.55 8.25 10.13
N LEU A 71 -10.84 7.99 10.36
CA LEU A 71 -11.97 8.35 9.46
C LEU A 71 -11.94 7.69 8.07
N SER A 72 -11.24 6.57 7.93
CA SER A 72 -10.93 5.95 6.64
C SER A 72 -11.53 4.53 6.52
N ARG A 73 -11.19 3.78 5.46
CA ARG A 73 -11.83 2.48 5.15
C ARG A 73 -11.01 1.24 5.45
N GLY A 74 -9.73 1.38 5.81
CA GLY A 74 -8.92 0.25 6.26
C GLY A 74 -8.59 -0.79 5.18
N LEU A 75 -8.63 -0.46 3.88
CA LEU A 75 -8.16 -1.36 2.83
C LEU A 75 -6.63 -1.45 2.91
N VAL A 76 -6.06 -2.64 2.83
CA VAL A 76 -4.60 -2.78 2.80
C VAL A 76 -4.11 -2.51 1.38
N ASN A 77 -3.16 -1.60 1.23
CA ASN A 77 -2.50 -1.39 -0.06
C ASN A 77 -1.60 -2.61 -0.38
N VAL A 78 -1.88 -3.26 -1.50
CA VAL A 78 -1.15 -4.44 -1.99
C VAL A 78 0.33 -4.14 -2.21
N GLU A 79 0.64 -2.97 -2.77
CA GLU A 79 2.01 -2.52 -3.02
C GLU A 79 2.80 -2.46 -1.70
N TYR A 80 2.28 -1.72 -0.72
CA TYR A 80 2.92 -1.57 0.59
C TYR A 80 3.05 -2.89 1.35
N ARG A 81 2.03 -3.75 1.23
CA ARG A 81 2.06 -5.07 1.87
C ARG A 81 3.13 -5.96 1.26
N SER A 82 3.26 -5.96 -0.06
CA SER A 82 4.26 -6.76 -0.78
C SER A 82 5.68 -6.37 -0.38
N GLU A 83 5.97 -5.08 -0.22
CA GLU A 83 7.29 -4.60 0.22
C GLU A 83 7.65 -5.14 1.60
N MET A 84 6.73 -5.02 2.57
CA MET A 84 6.93 -5.58 3.92
C MET A 84 7.12 -7.10 3.90
N MET A 85 6.41 -7.80 3.01
CA MET A 85 6.51 -9.25 2.85
C MET A 85 7.80 -9.71 2.22
N LEU A 86 8.47 -8.87 1.44
CA LEU A 86 9.75 -9.20 0.82
C LEU A 86 10.92 -8.85 1.76
N VAL A 87 10.84 -7.72 2.47
CA VAL A 87 11.89 -7.29 3.42
C VAL A 87 12.05 -8.28 4.58
N LYS A 88 10.94 -8.73 5.19
CA LYS A 88 10.96 -9.67 6.33
C LYS A 88 11.76 -10.96 6.06
N PRO A 89 11.40 -11.78 5.05
CA PRO A 89 12.16 -13.00 4.75
C PRO A 89 13.56 -12.72 4.25
N LEU A 90 13.82 -11.57 3.61
CA LEU A 90 15.19 -11.22 3.22
C LEU A 90 16.07 -11.08 4.47
N ASP A 91 15.60 -10.38 5.51
CA ASP A 91 16.31 -10.27 6.78
C ASP A 91 16.50 -11.62 7.46
N ASP A 92 15.45 -12.43 7.50
CA ASP A 92 15.51 -13.78 8.08
C ASP A 92 16.51 -14.66 7.34
N PHE A 93 16.54 -14.59 6.01
CA PHE A 93 17.48 -15.34 5.19
C PHE A 93 18.91 -14.87 5.41
N MET A 94 19.15 -13.56 5.50
CA MET A 94 20.48 -13.02 5.80
C MET A 94 20.98 -13.53 7.15
N LYS A 95 20.16 -13.45 8.20
CA LYS A 95 20.51 -13.91 9.56
C LYS A 95 20.78 -15.42 9.64
N THR A 96 20.02 -16.22 8.90
CA THR A 96 20.06 -17.69 9.02
C THR A 96 20.85 -18.39 7.90
N SER A 97 21.38 -17.64 6.94
CA SER A 97 22.14 -18.15 5.80
C SER A 97 23.33 -19.01 6.21
N LEU A 98 24.00 -18.65 7.31
CA LEU A 98 25.15 -19.39 7.85
C LEU A 98 24.77 -20.79 8.38
N VAL A 99 23.54 -20.95 8.86
CA VAL A 99 23.03 -22.21 9.43
C VAL A 99 22.38 -23.08 8.35
N HIS A 100 21.57 -22.47 7.48
CA HIS A 100 20.78 -23.19 6.49
C HIS A 100 21.37 -23.05 5.09
N LYS A 101 22.11 -24.06 4.64
CA LYS A 101 22.71 -24.14 3.30
C LYS A 101 21.72 -23.87 2.16
N ARG A 102 20.46 -24.34 2.29
CA ARG A 102 19.40 -24.06 1.31
C ARG A 102 19.10 -22.56 1.20
N ARG A 103 19.00 -21.83 2.31
CA ARG A 103 18.74 -20.38 2.32
C ARG A 103 19.92 -19.62 1.71
N ALA A 104 21.16 -20.04 2.00
CA ALA A 104 22.34 -19.47 1.35
C ALA A 104 22.35 -19.68 -0.17
N ALA A 105 21.98 -20.87 -0.64
CA ALA A 105 21.88 -21.15 -2.08
C ALA A 105 20.80 -20.29 -2.76
N ILE A 106 19.64 -20.14 -2.14
CA ILE A 106 18.56 -19.26 -2.64
C ILE A 106 19.04 -17.80 -2.69
N LEU A 107 19.66 -17.29 -1.63
CA LEU A 107 20.18 -15.91 -1.64
C LEU A 107 21.22 -15.70 -2.75
N LYS A 108 22.07 -16.70 -3.01
CA LYS A 108 23.06 -16.63 -4.08
C LYS A 108 22.39 -16.54 -5.46
N SER A 109 21.40 -17.40 -5.75
CA SER A 109 20.70 -17.34 -7.03
C SER A 109 19.94 -16.03 -7.22
N GLN A 110 19.23 -15.57 -6.17
CA GLN A 110 18.49 -14.30 -6.22
C GLN A 110 19.42 -13.08 -6.44
N LYS A 111 20.65 -13.15 -5.90
CA LYS A 111 21.68 -12.12 -6.12
C LYS A 111 22.22 -12.12 -7.55
N GLU A 112 22.44 -13.30 -8.12
CA GLU A 112 22.92 -13.47 -9.50
C GLU A 112 21.86 -12.99 -10.51
N ASP A 113 20.61 -13.39 -10.30
CA ASP A 113 19.46 -13.02 -11.13
C ASP A 113 19.01 -11.56 -10.93
N LYS A 114 19.56 -10.86 -9.92
CA LYS A 114 19.19 -9.48 -9.54
C LYS A 114 17.68 -9.28 -9.41
N THR A 115 17.00 -10.26 -8.82
CA THR A 115 15.54 -10.22 -8.69
C THR A 115 15.10 -9.04 -7.82
N HIS A 116 13.84 -8.64 -7.98
CA HIS A 116 13.22 -7.63 -7.11
C HIS A 116 13.35 -8.00 -5.63
N PHE A 117 13.28 -9.28 -5.27
CA PHE A 117 13.45 -9.74 -3.89
C PHE A 117 14.82 -9.37 -3.32
N TRP A 118 15.89 -9.48 -4.10
CA TRP A 118 17.23 -9.07 -3.66
C TRP A 118 17.37 -7.54 -3.59
N LEU A 119 16.79 -6.83 -4.55
CA LEU A 119 16.89 -5.37 -4.66
C LEU A 119 15.90 -4.61 -3.78
N ILE A 120 14.99 -5.29 -3.08
CA ILE A 120 13.87 -4.66 -2.34
C ILE A 120 14.31 -3.59 -1.36
N LYS A 121 15.40 -3.82 -0.62
CA LYS A 121 15.91 -2.82 0.33
C LYS A 121 16.34 -1.55 -0.41
N LYS A 122 17.09 -1.69 -1.50
CA LYS A 122 17.49 -0.53 -2.30
C LYS A 122 16.27 0.20 -2.87
N PHE A 123 15.31 -0.55 -3.42
CA PHE A 123 14.06 -0.01 -3.96
C PHE A 123 13.26 0.77 -2.90
N CYS A 124 13.05 0.20 -1.71
CA CYS A 124 12.34 0.87 -0.63
C CYS A 124 13.10 2.10 -0.11
N GLY A 125 14.43 2.03 -0.03
CA GLY A 125 15.27 3.17 0.35
C GLY A 125 15.10 4.36 -0.59
N GLU A 126 15.13 4.10 -1.91
CA GLU A 126 14.92 5.12 -2.95
C GLU A 126 13.48 5.65 -2.95
N LYS A 127 12.49 4.78 -2.82
CA LYS A 127 11.06 5.14 -2.88
C LYS A 127 10.61 6.00 -1.71
N TYR A 128 11.07 5.69 -0.50
CA TYR A 128 10.67 6.37 0.74
C TYR A 128 11.71 7.37 1.24
N ASN A 129 12.83 7.54 0.51
CA ASN A 129 13.95 8.39 0.89
C ASN A 129 14.47 8.08 2.31
N ILE A 130 14.62 6.79 2.62
CA ILE A 130 15.09 6.31 3.93
C ILE A 130 16.61 6.17 3.86
N ALA A 131 17.32 6.93 4.70
CA ALA A 131 18.77 6.79 4.88
C ALA A 131 19.05 5.81 6.02
N GLY A 132 19.43 4.56 5.71
CA GLY A 132 19.86 3.57 6.71
C GLY A 132 19.40 2.14 6.45
N GLU A 133 19.55 1.27 7.46
CA GLU A 133 18.99 -0.07 7.43
C GLU A 133 17.46 -0.03 7.44
N ILE A 134 16.86 -0.76 6.52
CA ILE A 134 15.41 -0.83 6.37
C ILE A 134 14.90 -1.99 7.21
N ASP A 135 14.24 -1.64 8.30
CA ASP A 135 13.40 -2.55 9.08
C ASP A 135 11.92 -2.35 8.70
N VAL A 136 11.12 -3.37 8.97
CA VAL A 136 9.66 -3.38 8.76
C VAL A 136 8.99 -2.26 9.53
N SER A 137 9.43 -1.98 10.76
CA SER A 137 8.84 -0.93 11.60
C SER A 137 8.98 0.44 10.94
N ILE A 138 10.21 0.79 10.55
CA ILE A 138 10.58 2.02 9.84
C ILE A 138 9.81 2.12 8.52
N LEU A 139 9.76 1.02 7.76
CA LEU A 139 9.04 0.97 6.49
C LEU A 139 7.54 1.22 6.67
N THR A 140 6.94 0.65 7.72
CA THR A 140 5.51 0.83 8.02
C THR A 140 5.20 2.29 8.33
N ASP A 141 6.07 2.96 9.09
CA ASP A 141 5.88 4.35 9.47
C ASP A 141 6.15 5.31 8.29
N ALA A 142 7.11 4.99 7.43
CA ALA A 142 7.31 5.70 6.16
C ALA A 142 6.13 5.57 5.19
N GLN A 143 5.53 4.38 5.12
CA GLN A 143 4.32 4.14 4.30
C GLN A 143 3.12 4.94 4.84
N LYS A 144 2.94 4.97 6.17
CA LYS A 144 1.89 5.77 6.81
C LYS A 144 2.08 7.26 6.57
N SER A 145 3.29 7.77 6.78
CA SER A 145 3.60 9.20 6.57
C SER A 145 3.36 9.61 5.11
N LEU A 146 3.73 8.76 4.15
CA LEU A 146 3.45 9.01 2.73
C LEU A 146 1.94 9.08 2.43
N CYS A 147 1.14 8.20 3.05
CA CYS A 147 -0.31 8.23 2.93
C CYS A 147 -0.93 9.50 3.52
N THR A 148 -0.47 9.95 4.69
CA THR A 148 -1.00 11.16 5.33
C THR A 148 -0.57 12.43 4.59
N THR A 149 0.69 12.57 4.18
CA THR A 149 1.17 13.73 3.41
C THR A 149 0.44 13.90 2.07
N LYS A 150 0.17 12.80 1.35
CA LYS A 150 -0.64 12.84 0.11
C LYS A 150 -2.09 13.24 0.38
N HIS A 151 -2.64 12.88 1.54
CA HIS A 151 -3.98 13.30 1.95
C HIS A 151 -4.04 14.81 2.23
N TYR A 152 -3.08 15.38 2.97
CA TYR A 152 -3.05 16.81 3.29
C TYR A 152 -2.82 17.71 2.07
N THR A 153 -1.97 17.30 1.13
CA THR A 153 -1.73 18.07 -0.11
C THR A 153 -2.97 18.13 -1.01
N LYS A 154 -3.79 17.08 -1.03
CA LYS A 154 -5.07 17.04 -1.75
C LYS A 154 -6.20 17.78 -1.04
N SER A 155 -6.26 17.72 0.30
CA SER A 155 -7.25 18.49 1.07
C SER A 155 -6.98 20.00 0.98
N CYS A 156 -5.70 20.41 1.02
CA CYS A 156 -5.30 21.80 0.78
C CYS A 156 -5.68 22.27 -0.62
N THR A 157 -5.39 21.51 -1.69
CA THR A 157 -5.78 21.91 -3.06
C THR A 157 -7.30 22.01 -3.25
N LYS A 158 -8.09 21.12 -2.63
CA LYS A 158 -9.56 21.25 -2.60
C LYS A 158 -10.01 22.50 -1.85
N ALA A 159 -9.37 22.83 -0.72
CA ALA A 159 -9.67 24.04 0.05
C ALA A 159 -9.31 25.33 -0.71
N TYR A 160 -8.15 25.38 -1.37
CA TYR A 160 -7.72 26.51 -2.20
C TYR A 160 -8.62 26.73 -3.42
N LEU A 161 -9.00 25.65 -4.14
CA LEU A 161 -9.90 25.74 -5.28
C LEU A 161 -11.32 26.17 -4.88
N THR A 162 -11.84 25.68 -3.74
CA THR A 162 -13.16 26.07 -3.22
C THR A 162 -13.16 27.54 -2.76
N LYS A 163 -12.07 28.00 -2.14
CA LYS A 163 -11.91 29.40 -1.71
C LYS A 163 -11.74 30.35 -2.91
N MET A 164 -11.03 29.93 -3.97
CA MET A 164 -10.95 30.68 -5.24
C MET A 164 -12.29 30.73 -5.97
N PHE A 165 -13.06 29.65 -5.99
CA PHE A 165 -14.39 29.62 -6.61
C PHE A 165 -15.36 30.57 -5.89
N LEU A 166 -15.36 30.57 -4.56
CA LEU A 166 -16.16 31.48 -3.72
C LEU A 166 -15.74 32.96 -3.84
N LEU A 167 -14.45 33.23 -4.04
CA LEU A 167 -13.94 34.60 -4.29
C LEU A 167 -14.29 35.09 -5.70
N ARG A 168 -14.45 34.19 -6.67
CA ARG A 168 -14.84 34.53 -8.05
C ARG A 168 -16.34 34.81 -8.17
N THR A 169 -17.18 34.09 -7.43
CA THR A 169 -18.64 34.33 -7.39
C THR A 169 -19.04 35.60 -6.62
N ARG A 170 -18.17 36.11 -5.73
CA ARG A 170 -18.38 37.39 -5.02
C ARG A 170 -17.97 38.64 -5.82
N ARG A 171 -17.35 38.51 -7.00
CA ARG A 171 -17.01 39.66 -7.87
C ARG A 171 -18.07 39.96 -8.95
N TYR A 172 -19.10 39.12 -9.08
CA TYR A 172 -20.16 39.25 -10.09
C TYR A 172 -21.57 39.24 -9.48
N GLY A 173 -21.70 39.63 -8.20
CA GLY A 173 -22.98 39.82 -7.50
C GLY A 173 -23.06 41.22 -6.95
#